data_AF-A0A1D2M3S1-F1
#
_entry.id   AF-A0A1D2M3S1-F1
#
_cell.length_a   1.000
_cell.length_b   1.000
_cell.length_c   1.000
_cell.angle_alpha   90.00
_cell.angle_beta   90.00
_cell.angle_gamma   90.00
#
_symmetry.space_group_name_H-M   'P 1'
#
loop_
_entity.id
_entity.type
_entity.pdbx_description
1 polymer ?
#
loop_
_entity_poly.entity_id
_entity_poly.type
_entity_poly.pdbx_seq_one_letter_code
_entity_poly.pdbx_strand_id
1 'polypeptide(L)'
;MELKAYVLAYQWLTAATRSLNDVPKGDKRLATERLESEWEALLTLTKLKQRNIVDRALRGKRQELIDEFSSYAEYATCRGEFEISEKEQAALFCFLNTKANPYWAINPLKVELKKSNPRVWQFHDFLSDDTMAYIKKAAIPKFSRAGVVHDTQLRTEYTNDRTSMSTWLYDQDYNNVQDSVLFKLNKRMELLTGYEIIKPQSSQALQVVEYGSL
;
A
#
# COMPACT_ATOMS: atom_id res chain seq x y z
N MET A 1 -15.40 -4.84 28.67
CA MET A 1 -15.32 -6.08 27.86
C MET A 1 -13.93 -6.19 27.27
N GLU A 2 -13.23 -7.32 27.41
CA GLU A 2 -11.88 -7.55 26.86
C GLU A 2 -11.93 -7.95 25.37
N LEU A 3 -10.86 -7.75 24.57
CA LEU A 3 -10.85 -8.14 23.15
C LEU A 3 -11.12 -9.64 22.98
N LYS A 4 -10.71 -10.44 23.98
CA LYS A 4 -11.01 -11.88 24.10
C LYS A 4 -12.49 -12.23 23.97
N ALA A 5 -13.39 -11.39 24.50
CA ALA A 5 -14.84 -11.63 24.40
C ALA A 5 -15.34 -11.53 22.94
N TYR A 6 -14.76 -10.64 22.15
CA TYR A 6 -15.09 -10.49 20.73
C TYR A 6 -14.56 -11.66 19.91
N VAL A 7 -13.34 -12.11 20.20
CA VAL A 7 -12.75 -13.30 19.55
C VAL A 7 -13.58 -14.56 19.84
N LEU A 8 -14.03 -14.75 21.08
CA LEU A 8 -14.89 -15.88 21.45
C LEU A 8 -16.26 -15.81 20.75
N ALA A 9 -16.87 -14.63 20.68
CA ALA A 9 -18.11 -14.43 19.93
C ALA A 9 -17.93 -14.71 18.42
N TYR A 10 -16.77 -14.37 17.85
CA TYR A 10 -16.45 -14.61 16.45
C TYR A 10 -16.29 -16.10 16.17
N GLN A 11 -15.58 -16.83 17.04
CA GLN A 11 -15.47 -18.28 16.97
C GLN A 11 -16.84 -18.96 17.10
N TRP A 12 -17.69 -18.46 17.99
CA TRP A 12 -19.06 -18.98 18.17
C TRP A 12 -19.93 -18.75 16.92
N LEU A 13 -19.94 -17.55 16.34
CA LEU A 13 -20.67 -17.26 15.10
C LEU A 13 -20.14 -18.07 13.91
N THR A 14 -18.81 -18.29 13.83
CA THR A 14 -18.20 -19.14 12.79
C THR A 14 -18.71 -20.57 12.92
N ALA A 15 -18.79 -21.09 14.15
CA ALA A 15 -19.34 -22.41 14.42
C ALA A 15 -20.85 -22.48 14.12
N ALA A 16 -21.62 -21.47 14.52
CA ALA A 16 -23.06 -21.38 14.24
C ALA A 16 -23.35 -21.36 12.72
N THR A 17 -22.51 -20.65 11.95
CA THR A 17 -22.61 -20.61 10.48
C THR A 17 -22.37 -21.98 9.84
N ARG A 18 -21.45 -22.79 10.41
CA ARG A 18 -21.20 -24.17 9.95
C ARG A 18 -22.35 -25.14 10.30
N SER A 19 -23.07 -24.86 11.38
CA SER A 19 -24.24 -25.64 11.84
C SER A 19 -25.55 -25.29 11.11
N LEU A 20 -25.57 -24.26 10.24
CA LEU A 20 -26.74 -23.93 9.40
C LEU A 20 -27.11 -25.02 8.37
N ASN A 21 -26.27 -26.05 8.22
CA ASN A 21 -26.56 -27.18 7.35
C ASN A 21 -27.74 -28.04 7.84
N ASP A 22 -28.04 -27.99 9.14
CA ASP A 22 -29.11 -28.78 9.76
C ASP A 22 -30.46 -28.04 9.86
N VAL A 23 -30.54 -26.79 9.37
CA VAL A 23 -31.76 -25.95 9.44
C VAL A 23 -32.71 -26.25 8.27
N PRO A 24 -34.02 -26.45 8.52
CA PRO A 24 -35.03 -26.66 7.48
C PRO A 24 -35.00 -25.56 6.39
N LYS A 25 -35.17 -25.95 5.12
CA LYS A 25 -35.03 -25.05 3.95
C LYS A 25 -35.86 -23.76 4.01
N GLY A 26 -37.03 -23.78 4.66
CA GLY A 26 -37.92 -22.61 4.77
C GLY A 26 -37.39 -21.50 5.69
N ASP A 27 -36.79 -21.88 6.82
CA ASP A 27 -36.27 -20.94 7.83
C ASP A 27 -34.78 -20.61 7.63
N LYS A 28 -34.10 -21.35 6.74
CA LYS A 28 -32.67 -21.22 6.49
C LYS A 28 -32.27 -19.83 6.01
N ARG A 29 -33.08 -19.17 5.19
CA ARG A 29 -32.80 -17.83 4.68
C ARG A 29 -32.78 -16.78 5.81
N LEU A 30 -33.83 -16.75 6.62
CA LEU A 30 -33.95 -15.82 7.74
C LEU A 30 -32.84 -16.05 8.79
N ALA A 31 -32.53 -17.33 9.06
CA ALA A 31 -31.43 -17.69 9.96
C ALA A 31 -30.06 -17.27 9.41
N THR A 32 -29.83 -17.40 8.11
CA THR A 32 -28.59 -16.97 7.44
C THR A 32 -28.44 -15.46 7.47
N GLU A 33 -29.47 -14.71 7.06
CA GLU A 33 -29.46 -13.24 7.06
C GLU A 33 -29.21 -12.68 8.47
N ARG A 34 -29.81 -13.29 9.50
CA ARG A 34 -29.57 -12.89 10.89
C ARG A 34 -28.13 -13.18 11.33
N LEU A 35 -27.59 -14.35 11.02
CA LEU A 35 -26.21 -14.71 11.38
C LEU A 35 -25.19 -13.83 10.65
N GLU A 36 -25.40 -13.53 9.37
CA GLU A 36 -24.57 -12.59 8.59
C GLU A 36 -24.62 -11.18 9.19
N SER A 37 -25.81 -10.70 9.60
CA SER A 37 -25.95 -9.40 10.25
C SER A 37 -25.20 -9.32 11.59
N GLU A 38 -25.34 -10.35 12.45
CA GLU A 38 -24.63 -10.43 13.73
C GLU A 38 -23.11 -10.58 13.53
N TRP A 39 -22.71 -11.32 12.51
CA TRP A 39 -21.32 -11.45 12.09
C TRP A 39 -20.71 -10.10 11.72
N GLU A 40 -21.34 -9.36 10.81
CA GLU A 40 -20.85 -8.03 10.39
C GLU A 40 -20.79 -7.03 11.54
N ALA A 41 -21.79 -7.05 12.43
CA ALA A 41 -21.78 -6.23 13.65
C ALA A 41 -20.57 -6.55 14.54
N LEU A 42 -20.31 -7.84 14.78
CA LEU A 42 -19.18 -8.26 15.61
C LEU A 42 -17.84 -7.93 14.95
N LEU A 43 -17.72 -8.13 13.65
CA LEU A 43 -16.52 -7.84 12.87
C LEU A 43 -16.19 -6.34 12.91
N THR A 44 -17.22 -5.51 12.78
CA THR A 44 -17.13 -4.04 12.94
C THR A 44 -16.66 -3.66 14.34
N LEU A 45 -17.28 -4.21 15.39
CA LEU A 45 -16.89 -3.92 16.78
C LEU A 45 -15.46 -4.36 17.09
N THR A 46 -15.04 -5.50 16.54
CA THR A 46 -13.67 -6.02 16.69
C THR A 46 -12.67 -5.07 16.05
N LYS A 47 -12.92 -4.64 14.80
CA LYS A 47 -12.10 -3.64 14.09
C LYS A 47 -12.01 -2.32 14.86
N LEU A 48 -13.15 -1.77 15.31
CA LEU A 48 -13.17 -0.53 16.11
C LEU A 48 -12.35 -0.66 17.39
N LYS A 49 -12.41 -1.82 18.03
CA LYS A 49 -11.65 -2.07 19.26
C LYS A 49 -10.15 -2.20 19.01
N GLN A 50 -9.75 -2.93 17.97
CA GLN A 50 -8.35 -2.99 17.53
C GLN A 50 -7.83 -1.60 17.17
N ARG A 51 -8.61 -0.81 16.41
CA ARG A 51 -8.31 0.60 16.11
C ARG A 51 -8.00 1.40 17.36
N ASN A 52 -8.90 1.35 18.35
CA ASN A 52 -8.75 2.11 19.59
C ASN A 52 -7.58 1.63 20.46
N ILE A 53 -7.19 0.36 20.37
CA ILE A 53 -6.00 -0.17 21.08
C ILE A 53 -4.74 0.33 20.38
N VAL A 54 -4.66 0.16 19.06
CA VAL A 54 -3.49 0.53 18.26
C VAL A 54 -3.28 2.04 18.23
N ASP A 55 -4.32 2.86 18.05
CA ASP A 55 -4.21 4.32 18.09
C ASP A 55 -3.63 4.81 19.42
N ARG A 56 -4.12 4.28 20.54
CA ARG A 56 -3.57 4.58 21.88
C ARG A 56 -2.13 4.08 22.04
N ALA A 57 -1.79 2.93 21.45
CA ALA A 57 -0.43 2.41 21.47
C ALA A 57 0.53 3.30 20.66
N LEU A 58 0.13 3.74 19.46
CA LEU A 58 0.89 4.66 18.61
C LEU A 58 1.11 6.00 19.31
N ARG A 59 0.07 6.62 19.87
CA ARG A 59 0.17 7.90 20.61
C ARG A 59 1.02 7.77 21.87
N GLY A 60 0.89 6.65 22.59
CA GLY A 60 1.65 6.36 23.81
C GLY A 60 3.03 5.75 23.57
N LYS A 61 3.44 5.54 22.30
CA LYS A 61 4.67 4.84 21.91
C LYS A 61 4.85 3.48 22.60
N ARG A 62 3.76 2.72 22.77
CA ARG A 62 3.76 1.40 23.40
C ARG A 62 4.01 0.32 22.35
N GLN A 63 5.28 0.04 22.07
CA GLN A 63 5.70 -0.86 20.99
C GLN A 63 5.12 -2.27 21.13
N GLU A 64 5.08 -2.82 22.35
CA GLU A 64 4.55 -4.16 22.62
C GLU A 64 3.12 -4.37 22.10
N LEU A 65 2.26 -3.37 22.23
CA LEU A 65 0.88 -3.42 21.74
C LEU A 65 0.79 -3.20 20.23
N ILE A 66 1.72 -2.45 19.65
CA ILE A 66 1.81 -2.33 18.19
C ILE A 66 2.22 -3.68 17.60
N ASP A 67 3.18 -4.36 18.23
CA ASP A 67 3.67 -5.66 17.79
C ASP A 67 2.59 -6.75 17.94
N GLU A 68 1.86 -6.76 19.07
CA GLU A 68 0.71 -7.67 19.31
C GLU A 68 -0.35 -7.53 18.21
N PHE A 69 -0.59 -6.31 17.74
CA PHE A 69 -1.58 -6.00 16.70
C PHE A 69 -0.94 -5.62 15.36
N SER A 70 0.28 -6.07 15.09
CA SER A 70 1.10 -5.64 13.93
C SER A 70 0.36 -5.77 12.62
N SER A 71 -0.25 -6.94 12.36
CA SER A 71 -1.05 -7.16 11.15
C SER A 71 -2.17 -6.13 10.99
N TYR A 72 -2.94 -5.85 12.05
CA TYR A 72 -3.97 -4.82 11.98
C TYR A 72 -3.37 -3.41 11.82
N ALA A 73 -2.31 -3.10 12.57
CA ALA A 73 -1.65 -1.79 12.56
C ALA A 73 -1.09 -1.43 11.18
N GLU A 74 -0.43 -2.38 10.51
CA GLU A 74 0.11 -2.21 9.15
C GLU A 74 -1.01 -1.86 8.16
N TYR A 75 -2.03 -2.70 8.09
CA TYR A 75 -3.13 -2.50 7.15
C TYR A 75 -3.97 -1.25 7.46
N ALA A 76 -4.25 -0.97 8.73
CA ALA A 76 -5.03 0.19 9.16
C ALA A 76 -4.30 1.51 8.87
N THR A 77 -2.96 1.51 8.98
CA THR A 77 -2.14 2.68 8.62
C THR A 77 -2.24 2.96 7.12
N CYS A 78 -2.11 1.93 6.28
CA CYS A 78 -2.23 2.08 4.82
C CYS A 78 -3.62 2.54 4.36
N ARG A 79 -4.68 2.20 5.11
CA ARG A 79 -6.06 2.64 4.82
C ARG A 79 -6.41 4.03 5.38
N GLY A 80 -5.51 4.66 6.13
CA GLY A 80 -5.77 5.96 6.75
C GLY A 80 -6.81 5.89 7.87
N GLU A 81 -6.90 4.76 8.60
CA GLU A 81 -7.87 4.59 9.70
C GLU A 81 -7.50 5.35 10.98
N PHE A 82 -6.27 5.87 11.05
CA PHE A 82 -5.77 6.63 12.20
C PHE A 82 -5.83 8.13 11.93
N GLU A 83 -6.39 8.87 12.87
CA GLU A 83 -6.43 10.31 12.81
C GLU A 83 -5.04 10.90 13.08
N ILE A 84 -4.65 11.84 12.23
CA ILE A 84 -3.48 12.69 12.48
C ILE A 84 -3.92 13.77 13.48
N SER A 85 -3.14 14.02 14.53
CA SER A 85 -3.51 15.06 15.51
C SER A 85 -3.54 16.44 14.86
N GLU A 86 -4.39 17.35 15.34
CA GLU A 86 -4.47 18.72 14.81
C GLU A 86 -3.11 19.42 14.82
N LYS A 87 -2.31 19.18 15.86
CA LYS A 87 -0.93 19.68 15.96
C LYS A 87 -0.03 19.17 14.84
N GLU A 88 -0.13 17.88 14.51
CA GLU A 88 0.64 17.29 13.41
C GLU A 88 0.14 17.80 12.05
N GLN A 89 -1.17 17.95 11.87
CA GLN A 89 -1.77 18.47 10.65
C GLN A 89 -1.38 19.93 10.41
N ALA A 90 -1.39 20.76 11.45
CA ALA A 90 -0.95 22.15 11.39
C ALA A 90 0.55 22.32 11.06
N ALA A 91 1.35 21.26 11.27
CA ALA A 91 2.77 21.23 10.90
C ALA A 91 3.03 20.76 9.46
N LEU A 92 2.00 20.35 8.72
CA LEU A 92 2.11 19.98 7.31
C LEU A 92 2.04 21.24 6.45
N PHE A 93 2.83 21.29 5.38
CA PHE A 93 2.89 22.45 4.49
C PHE A 93 3.27 22.04 3.07
N CYS A 94 2.92 22.89 2.12
CA CYS A 94 3.32 22.80 0.72
C CYS A 94 4.29 23.93 0.39
N PHE A 95 5.27 23.68 -0.47
CA PHE A 95 6.21 24.70 -0.92
C PHE A 95 6.79 24.34 -2.29
N LEU A 96 7.34 25.37 -2.94
CA LEU A 96 8.12 25.21 -4.16
C LEU A 96 9.59 25.04 -3.77
N ASN A 97 10.19 23.90 -4.12
CA ASN A 97 11.60 23.64 -3.87
C ASN A 97 12.45 23.97 -5.10
N THR A 98 13.24 25.03 -4.99
CA THR A 98 14.23 25.48 -5.99
C THR A 98 15.67 25.17 -5.59
N LYS A 99 15.88 24.61 -4.39
CA LYS A 99 17.20 24.49 -3.75
C LYS A 99 17.77 23.08 -3.77
N ALA A 100 16.97 22.06 -4.08
CA ALA A 100 17.44 20.67 -4.15
C ALA A 100 18.55 20.46 -5.19
N ASN A 101 18.50 21.19 -6.32
CA ASN A 101 19.48 21.16 -7.40
C ASN A 101 19.33 22.44 -8.24
N PRO A 102 20.41 23.03 -8.80
CA PRO A 102 20.33 24.20 -9.67
C PRO A 102 19.33 24.07 -10.84
N TYR A 103 19.08 22.86 -11.32
CA TYR A 103 18.05 22.56 -12.32
C TYR A 103 16.64 23.04 -11.92
N TRP A 104 16.29 22.95 -10.64
CA TRP A 104 14.97 23.30 -10.12
C TRP A 104 14.76 24.81 -9.94
N ALA A 105 15.77 25.65 -10.23
CA ALA A 105 15.61 27.10 -10.21
C ALA A 105 14.63 27.59 -11.29
N ILE A 106 14.58 26.92 -12.44
CA ILE A 106 13.73 27.30 -13.59
C ILE A 106 12.37 26.59 -13.54
N ASN A 107 12.33 25.37 -13.00
CA ASN A 107 11.10 24.58 -12.87
C ASN A 107 10.98 24.05 -11.43
N PRO A 108 10.49 24.85 -10.46
CA PRO A 108 10.48 24.46 -9.06
C PRO A 108 9.68 23.19 -8.80
N LEU A 109 10.18 22.31 -7.94
CA LEU A 109 9.45 21.12 -7.49
C LEU A 109 8.25 21.53 -6.62
N LYS A 110 7.06 21.01 -6.92
CA LYS A 110 5.87 21.16 -6.07
C LYS A 110 5.89 20.10 -4.98
N VAL A 111 6.21 20.47 -3.75
CA VAL A 111 6.42 19.54 -2.64
C VAL A 111 5.36 19.74 -1.57
N GLU A 112 4.78 18.65 -1.09
CA GLU A 112 3.88 18.60 0.06
C GLU A 112 4.45 17.66 1.13
N LEU A 113 4.51 18.12 2.38
CA LEU A 113 4.80 17.26 3.53
C LEU A 113 3.52 16.51 3.93
N LYS A 114 3.50 15.18 3.79
CA LYS A 114 2.36 14.34 4.22
C LYS A 114 2.47 13.87 5.66
N LYS A 115 3.70 13.69 6.14
CA LYS A 115 3.99 13.30 7.53
C LYS A 115 5.38 13.79 7.90
N SER A 116 5.55 14.30 9.12
CA SER A 116 6.84 14.81 9.61
C SER A 116 7.74 13.70 10.18
N ASN A 117 7.14 12.69 10.80
CA ASN A 117 7.83 11.52 11.37
C ASN A 117 7.01 10.22 11.17
N PRO A 118 7.48 9.25 10.36
CA PRO A 118 8.60 9.41 9.44
C PRO A 118 8.29 10.50 8.41
N ARG A 119 9.35 11.08 7.84
CA ARG A 119 9.20 12.17 6.88
C ARG A 119 8.72 11.63 5.54
N VAL A 120 7.50 11.97 5.15
CA VAL A 120 6.88 11.56 3.88
C VAL A 120 6.60 12.80 3.04
N TRP A 121 7.20 12.85 1.86
CA TRP A 121 7.03 13.92 0.88
C TRP A 121 6.21 13.44 -0.32
N GLN A 122 5.29 14.27 -0.78
CA GLN A 122 4.58 14.07 -2.04
C GLN A 122 5.05 15.13 -3.04
N PHE A 123 5.45 14.66 -4.23
CA PHE A 123 5.86 15.52 -5.34
C PHE A 123 4.73 15.59 -6.36
N HIS A 124 4.17 16.78 -6.53
CA HIS A 124 3.08 17.02 -7.47
C HIS A 124 3.62 17.32 -8.86
N ASP A 125 2.91 16.83 -9.88
CA ASP A 125 3.25 17.01 -11.30
C ASP A 125 4.69 16.61 -11.65
N PHE A 126 5.22 15.60 -10.96
CA PHE A 126 6.59 15.16 -11.19
C PHE A 126 6.73 14.41 -12.52
N LEU A 127 5.73 13.61 -12.89
CA LEU A 127 5.62 12.94 -14.18
C LEU A 127 4.72 13.76 -15.10
N SER A 128 5.13 13.92 -16.36
CA SER A 128 4.25 14.49 -17.39
C SER A 128 3.23 13.46 -17.87
N ASP A 129 2.11 13.93 -18.41
CA ASP A 129 1.08 13.06 -19.00
C ASP A 129 1.65 12.15 -20.10
N ASP A 130 2.55 12.67 -20.93
CA ASP A 130 3.23 11.89 -21.98
C ASP A 130 4.10 10.79 -21.39
N THR A 131 4.84 11.07 -20.31
CA THR A 131 5.65 10.05 -19.61
C THR A 131 4.75 8.97 -19.00
N MET A 132 3.63 9.36 -18.38
CA MET A 132 2.68 8.41 -17.82
C MET A 132 2.03 7.55 -18.91
N ALA A 133 1.63 8.14 -20.04
CA ALA A 133 1.06 7.42 -21.18
C ALA A 133 2.06 6.43 -21.79
N TYR A 134 3.33 6.85 -21.92
CA TYR A 134 4.41 5.98 -22.39
C TYR A 134 4.61 4.76 -21.47
N ILE A 135 4.76 5.00 -20.16
CA ILE A 135 4.95 3.92 -19.16
C ILE A 135 3.81 2.92 -19.23
N LYS A 136 2.56 3.40 -19.28
CA LYS A 136 1.37 2.53 -19.41
C LYS A 136 1.44 1.69 -20.69
N LYS A 137 1.67 2.33 -21.84
CA LYS A 137 1.75 1.64 -23.14
C LYS A 137 2.86 0.58 -23.17
N ALA A 138 4.01 0.87 -22.57
CA ALA A 138 5.14 -0.05 -22.50
C ALA A 138 4.91 -1.21 -21.51
N ALA A 139 4.15 -0.97 -20.44
CA ALA A 139 3.92 -1.95 -19.37
C ALA A 139 2.77 -2.94 -19.69
N ILE A 140 1.66 -2.46 -20.27
CA ILE A 140 0.45 -3.27 -20.54
C ILE A 140 0.76 -4.64 -21.17
N PRO A 141 1.52 -4.73 -22.29
CA PRO A 141 1.76 -6.02 -22.92
C PRO A 141 2.72 -6.94 -22.14
N LYS A 142 3.38 -6.45 -21.08
CA LYS A 142 4.39 -7.17 -20.30
C LYS A 142 3.90 -7.54 -18.90
N PHE A 143 2.66 -7.21 -18.55
CA PHE A 143 2.13 -7.52 -17.23
C PHE A 143 1.97 -9.03 -17.05
N SER A 144 2.46 -9.50 -15.91
CA SER A 144 2.23 -10.87 -15.44
C SER A 144 1.78 -10.83 -13.99
N ARG A 145 1.05 -11.88 -13.56
CA ARG A 145 0.67 -12.01 -12.16
C ARG A 145 1.93 -11.93 -11.30
N ALA A 146 1.84 -11.11 -10.27
CA ALA A 146 2.94 -10.80 -9.41
C ALA A 146 3.24 -12.02 -8.52
N GLY A 147 4.46 -12.56 -8.62
CA GLY A 147 4.89 -13.74 -7.87
C GLY A 147 6.16 -13.50 -7.06
N VAL A 148 6.44 -14.43 -6.14
CA VAL A 148 7.69 -14.52 -5.38
C VAL A 148 8.49 -15.67 -5.97
N VAL A 149 9.72 -15.40 -6.39
CA VAL A 149 10.64 -16.44 -6.86
C VAL A 149 11.48 -16.88 -5.67
N HIS A 150 11.29 -18.12 -5.23
CA HIS A 150 12.14 -18.70 -4.20
C HIS A 150 13.45 -19.18 -4.85
N ASP A 151 14.57 -18.63 -4.35
CA ASP A 151 15.95 -18.99 -4.79
C ASP A 151 16.20 -20.51 -4.74
N THR A 152 15.58 -21.19 -3.77
CA THR A 152 15.74 -22.63 -3.55
C THR A 152 14.87 -23.52 -4.44
N GLN A 153 13.80 -23.00 -5.06
CA GLN A 153 12.79 -23.86 -5.71
C GLN A 153 12.66 -23.65 -7.22
N LEU A 154 13.31 -22.62 -7.81
CA LEU A 154 13.18 -22.25 -9.23
C LEU A 154 11.70 -22.15 -9.70
N ARG A 155 10.78 -21.91 -8.76
CA ARG A 155 9.34 -21.83 -8.98
C ARG A 155 8.83 -20.48 -8.52
N THR A 156 7.91 -19.94 -9.31
CA THR A 156 7.17 -18.72 -8.95
C THR A 156 5.99 -19.14 -8.10
N GLU A 157 6.00 -18.75 -6.84
CA GLU A 157 4.85 -18.90 -5.95
C GLU A 157 3.98 -17.65 -6.03
N TYR A 158 2.67 -17.88 -6.10
CA TYR A 158 1.70 -16.82 -6.07
C TYR A 158 1.02 -16.79 -4.70
N THR A 159 1.17 -15.69 -3.98
CA THR A 159 0.49 -15.49 -2.70
C THR A 159 -0.84 -14.76 -2.91
N ASN A 160 -1.72 -14.84 -1.91
CA ASN A 160 -2.95 -14.05 -1.89
C ASN A 160 -2.71 -12.62 -1.35
N ASP A 161 -1.51 -12.32 -0.87
CA ASP A 161 -1.16 -10.99 -0.33
C ASP A 161 -0.79 -10.00 -1.45
N ARG A 162 -0.18 -10.48 -2.55
CA ARG A 162 0.21 -9.67 -3.71
C ARG A 162 -0.58 -10.09 -4.95
N THR A 163 -1.79 -9.59 -5.05
CA THR A 163 -2.75 -9.92 -6.13
C THR A 163 -2.59 -9.09 -7.40
N SER A 164 -1.67 -8.12 -7.41
CA SER A 164 -1.43 -7.24 -8.55
C SER A 164 -0.87 -7.98 -9.77
N MET A 165 -0.93 -7.31 -10.92
CA MET A 165 -0.05 -7.61 -12.04
C MET A 165 1.15 -6.66 -12.00
N SER A 166 2.34 -7.13 -12.34
CA SER A 166 3.55 -6.31 -12.29
C SER A 166 4.48 -6.60 -13.45
N THR A 167 5.23 -5.60 -13.87
CA THR A 167 6.31 -5.74 -14.87
C THR A 167 7.45 -4.77 -14.56
N TRP A 168 8.58 -4.95 -15.22
CA TRP A 168 9.77 -4.12 -15.07
C TRP A 168 10.10 -3.43 -16.39
N LEU A 169 10.31 -2.13 -16.34
CA LEU A 169 10.77 -1.32 -17.47
C LEU A 169 12.20 -0.85 -17.21
N TYR A 170 13.08 -1.11 -18.16
CA TYR A 170 14.49 -0.76 -18.09
C TYR A 170 14.74 0.46 -18.96
N ASP A 171 15.54 1.41 -18.47
CA ASP A 171 16.00 2.57 -19.22
C ASP A 171 17.10 2.24 -20.22
N GLN A 172 17.60 1.01 -20.20
CA GLN A 172 18.51 0.42 -21.18
C GLN A 172 18.15 -1.04 -21.42
N ASP A 173 18.10 -1.47 -22.68
CA ASP A 173 17.83 -2.87 -23.04
C ASP A 173 19.10 -3.75 -23.01
N TYR A 174 18.95 -5.05 -23.29
CA TYR A 174 20.06 -6.02 -23.29
C TYR A 174 21.16 -5.69 -24.32
N ASN A 175 20.83 -4.95 -25.38
CA ASN A 175 21.76 -4.51 -26.42
C ASN A 175 22.38 -3.15 -26.11
N ASN A 176 22.24 -2.66 -24.87
CA ASN A 176 22.64 -1.34 -24.44
C ASN A 176 21.93 -0.18 -25.15
N VAL A 177 20.78 -0.43 -25.78
CA VAL A 177 19.97 0.62 -26.40
C VAL A 177 19.17 1.33 -25.31
N GLN A 178 19.36 2.64 -25.23
CA GLN A 178 18.76 3.49 -24.20
C GLN A 178 17.31 3.85 -24.55
N ASP A 179 16.40 3.65 -23.59
CA ASP A 179 15.04 4.19 -23.63
C ASP A 179 15.08 5.67 -23.24
N SER A 180 14.88 6.54 -24.22
CA SER A 180 14.99 7.99 -24.02
C SER A 180 13.98 8.57 -23.01
N VAL A 181 12.80 7.95 -22.84
CA VAL A 181 11.77 8.44 -21.92
C VAL A 181 12.11 8.03 -20.49
N LEU A 182 12.43 6.75 -20.29
CA LEU A 182 12.78 6.23 -18.97
C LEU A 182 14.10 6.79 -18.46
N PHE A 183 15.08 7.00 -19.35
CA PHE A 183 16.32 7.66 -18.97
C PHE A 183 16.10 9.10 -18.49
N LYS A 184 15.26 9.88 -19.18
CA LYS A 184 14.93 11.25 -18.74
C LYS A 184 14.23 11.24 -17.39
N LEU A 185 13.35 10.27 -17.15
CA LEU A 185 12.71 10.07 -15.85
C LEU A 185 13.76 9.75 -14.77
N ASN A 186 14.65 8.79 -15.00
CA ASN A 186 15.72 8.44 -14.05
C ASN A 186 16.66 9.62 -13.80
N LYS A 187 17.00 10.42 -14.83
CA LYS A 187 17.77 11.65 -14.63
C LYS A 187 17.05 12.65 -13.74
N ARG A 188 15.75 12.81 -13.96
CA ARG A 188 14.92 13.69 -13.13
C ARG A 188 14.89 13.19 -11.67
N MET A 189 14.88 11.87 -11.45
CA MET A 189 14.98 11.26 -10.13
C MET A 189 16.35 11.47 -9.47
N GLU A 190 17.46 11.43 -10.21
CA GLU A 190 18.79 11.79 -9.68
C GLU A 190 18.82 13.25 -9.22
N LEU A 191 18.27 14.16 -10.04
CA LEU A 191 18.18 15.58 -9.70
C LEU A 191 17.29 15.85 -8.48
N LEU A 192 16.31 14.99 -8.23
CA LEU A 192 15.44 15.06 -7.07
C LEU A 192 16.12 14.52 -5.80
N THR A 193 16.73 13.34 -5.90
CA THR A 193 17.22 12.58 -4.74
C THR A 193 18.68 12.85 -4.37
N GLY A 194 19.48 13.29 -5.34
CA GLY A 194 20.92 13.44 -5.22
C GLY A 194 21.71 12.11 -5.32
N TYR A 195 21.04 10.99 -5.57
CA TYR A 195 21.69 9.69 -5.74
C TYR A 195 22.01 9.39 -7.20
N GLU A 196 23.00 8.51 -7.42
CA GLU A 196 23.27 7.90 -8.73
C GLU A 196 22.17 6.87 -9.03
N ILE A 197 21.47 7.02 -10.16
CA ILE A 197 20.37 6.14 -10.60
C ILE A 197 20.67 5.61 -12.00
N ILE A 198 21.11 6.46 -12.92
CA ILE A 198 21.34 6.09 -14.33
C ILE A 198 22.52 5.13 -14.49
N LYS A 199 23.49 5.24 -13.57
CA LYS A 199 24.68 4.42 -13.64
C LYS A 199 24.31 2.94 -13.51
N PRO A 200 24.87 2.05 -14.36
CA PRO A 200 24.56 0.63 -14.31
C PRO A 200 24.73 0.08 -12.89
N GLN A 201 23.75 -0.71 -12.44
CA GLN A 201 23.71 -1.34 -11.11
C GLN A 201 23.55 -0.36 -9.93
N SER A 202 23.33 0.94 -10.16
CA SER A 202 23.09 1.91 -9.08
C SER A 202 21.63 1.99 -8.64
N SER A 203 20.68 1.64 -9.50
CA SER A 203 19.27 1.50 -9.16
C SER A 203 18.65 0.25 -9.76
N GLN A 204 17.51 -0.15 -9.20
CA GLN A 204 16.63 -1.13 -9.84
C GLN A 204 15.87 -0.50 -11.01
N ALA A 205 15.35 -1.36 -11.89
CA ALA A 205 14.48 -0.96 -12.98
C ALA A 205 13.14 -0.38 -12.45
N LEU A 206 12.41 0.33 -13.29
CA LEU A 206 11.09 0.84 -12.94
C LEU A 206 10.10 -0.31 -12.83
N GLN A 207 9.68 -0.63 -11.60
CA GLN A 207 8.59 -1.57 -11.38
C GLN A 207 7.26 -0.86 -11.64
N VAL A 208 6.49 -1.36 -12.60
CA VAL A 208 5.12 -0.91 -12.87
C VAL A 208 4.18 -1.95 -12.29
N VAL A 209 3.22 -1.51 -11.48
CA VAL A 209 2.27 -2.37 -10.79
C VAL A 209 0.86 -1.90 -11.10
N GLU A 210 -0.01 -2.85 -11.40
CA GLU A 210 -1.42 -2.65 -11.68
C GLU A 210 -2.28 -3.32 -10.59
N TYR A 211 -3.16 -2.53 -9.99
CA TYR A 211 -4.19 -2.99 -9.06
C TYR A 211 -5.55 -2.82 -9.75
N GLY A 212 -5.93 -3.83 -10.53
CA GLY A 212 -7.15 -3.82 -11.32
C GLY A 212 -7.32 -5.13 -12.09
N SER A 213 -8.48 -5.29 -12.72
CA SER A 213 -8.74 -6.31 -13.73
C SER A 213 -8.83 -5.59 -15.08
N LEU A 214 -7.72 -5.52 -15.81
CA LEU A 214 -7.77 -5.30 -17.26
C LEU A 214 -8.58 -6.40 -17.95
#